data_AF-A0A526ZEA4-F1
#
_entry.id   AF-A0A526ZEA4-F1
#
_cell.length_a   1.000
_cell.length_b   1.000
_cell.length_c   1.000
_cell.angle_alpha   90.00
_cell.angle_beta   90.00
_cell.angle_gamma   90.00
#
_symmetry.space_group_name_H-M   'P 1'
#
loop_
_entity.id
_entity.type
_entity.pdbx_description
1 polymer ?
#
loop_
_entity_poly.entity_id
_entity_poly.type
_entity_poly.pdbx_seq_one_letter_code
_entity_poly.pdbx_strand_id
1 'polypeptide(L)'
;DMIAWFDIGDVNKGAARFDFAKLEALNGVHMRRMNDAELLDVFINTLPYLEGGPAIAARLDDTRKAQLLAALPGLKERAKTLVELVDGAAFLFAERPLPIDEKAAALLGGEAREILRGAHAALKAISGDWTAATAEAAIRQYALAGGHKLGAVAQPLRAALTGKSTSPGVFDVLAVLGREESLARVADQID
;
A
#
# COMPACT_ATOMS: atom_id res chain seq x y z
N ASP A 1 -10.02 4.56 -30.20
CA ASP A 1 -10.66 3.27 -30.58
C ASP A 1 -12.17 3.35 -30.67
N MET A 2 -12.92 3.61 -29.58
CA MET A 2 -14.41 3.61 -29.63
C MET A 2 -15.01 4.48 -30.75
N ILE A 3 -14.46 5.67 -31.02
CA ILE A 3 -14.94 6.56 -32.10
C ILE A 3 -14.84 5.88 -33.48
N ALA A 4 -13.78 5.10 -33.72
CA ALA A 4 -13.53 4.48 -35.03
C ALA A 4 -14.43 3.27 -35.31
N TRP A 5 -14.97 2.65 -34.27
CA TRP A 5 -15.76 1.41 -34.36
C TRP A 5 -17.25 1.62 -34.02
N PHE A 6 -17.66 2.85 -33.69
CA PHE A 6 -19.03 3.11 -33.27
C PHE A 6 -19.97 3.25 -34.49
N ASP A 7 -21.00 2.41 -34.53
CA ASP A 7 -22.16 2.55 -35.40
C ASP A 7 -23.44 2.45 -34.56
N ILE A 8 -24.45 3.26 -34.88
CA ILE A 8 -25.77 3.21 -34.22
C ILE A 8 -26.47 1.86 -34.45
N GLY A 9 -26.18 1.18 -35.56
CA GLY A 9 -26.69 -0.15 -35.89
C GLY A 9 -26.26 -1.24 -34.90
N ASP A 10 -25.12 -1.07 -34.23
CA ASP A 10 -24.57 -2.04 -33.26
C ASP A 10 -25.11 -1.84 -31.83
N VAL A 11 -25.96 -0.83 -31.61
CA VAL A 11 -26.55 -0.58 -30.30
C VAL A 11 -27.59 -1.65 -29.98
N ASN A 12 -27.37 -2.37 -28.87
CA ASN A 12 -28.30 -3.39 -28.39
C ASN A 12 -29.66 -2.78 -28.01
N LYS A 13 -30.75 -3.39 -28.49
CA LYS A 13 -32.16 -2.96 -28.24
C LYS A 13 -32.73 -3.45 -26.90
N GLY A 14 -32.05 -4.37 -26.22
CA GLY A 14 -32.44 -4.88 -24.91
C GLY A 14 -32.17 -3.90 -23.78
N ALA A 15 -32.75 -4.15 -22.61
CA ALA A 15 -32.51 -3.33 -21.43
C ALA A 15 -31.05 -3.46 -20.95
N ALA A 16 -30.32 -2.35 -20.94
CA ALA A 16 -29.00 -2.29 -20.32
C ALA A 16 -29.15 -2.20 -18.79
N ARG A 17 -28.65 -3.22 -18.08
CA ARG A 17 -28.57 -3.20 -16.62
C ARG A 17 -27.24 -2.58 -16.20
N PHE A 18 -27.30 -1.65 -15.25
CA PHE A 18 -26.10 -1.12 -14.62
C PHE A 18 -25.48 -2.17 -13.69
N ASP A 19 -24.18 -2.39 -13.83
CA ASP A 19 -23.42 -3.37 -13.08
C ASP A 19 -22.21 -2.68 -12.44
N PHE A 20 -22.28 -2.47 -11.12
CA PHE A 20 -21.21 -1.83 -10.34
C PHE A 20 -19.91 -2.64 -10.37
N ALA A 21 -19.98 -3.97 -10.32
CA ALA A 21 -18.80 -4.82 -10.34
C ALA A 21 -18.07 -4.71 -11.70
N LYS A 22 -18.82 -4.65 -12.79
CA LYS A 22 -18.26 -4.41 -14.13
C LYS A 22 -17.64 -3.02 -14.25
N LEU A 23 -18.30 -2.00 -13.70
CA LEU A 23 -17.78 -0.63 -13.69
C LEU A 23 -16.44 -0.55 -12.92
N GLU A 24 -16.39 -1.08 -11.70
CA GLU A 24 -15.18 -1.09 -10.88
C GLU A 24 -14.05 -1.88 -11.54
N ALA A 25 -14.37 -3.03 -12.14
CA ALA A 25 -13.38 -3.82 -12.88
C ALA A 25 -12.79 -3.04 -14.06
N LEU A 26 -13.64 -2.35 -14.83
CA LEU A 26 -13.21 -1.50 -15.95
C LEU A 26 -12.38 -0.31 -15.45
N ASN A 27 -12.82 0.38 -14.40
CA ASN A 27 -12.09 1.51 -13.82
C ASN A 27 -10.71 1.10 -13.31
N GLY A 28 -10.61 -0.06 -12.63
CA GLY A 28 -9.33 -0.60 -12.20
C GLY A 28 -8.37 -0.90 -13.36
N VAL A 29 -8.88 -1.36 -14.52
CA VAL A 29 -8.04 -1.55 -15.73
C VAL A 29 -7.49 -0.21 -16.21
N HIS A 30 -8.30 0.85 -16.23
CA HIS A 30 -7.84 2.19 -16.61
C HIS A 30 -6.83 2.75 -15.60
N MET A 31 -7.10 2.65 -14.31
CA MET A 31 -6.19 3.08 -13.26
C MET A 31 -4.82 2.40 -13.36
N ARG A 32 -4.78 1.07 -13.53
CA ARG A 32 -3.52 0.33 -13.69
C ARG A 32 -2.73 0.71 -14.94
N ARG A 33 -3.43 1.03 -16.04
CA ARG A 33 -2.80 1.43 -17.31
C ARG A 33 -2.30 2.88 -17.33
N MET A 34 -2.83 3.72 -16.45
CA MET A 34 -2.44 5.13 -16.37
C MET A 34 -0.98 5.25 -15.91
N ASN A 35 -0.28 6.26 -16.43
CA ASN A 35 1.04 6.63 -15.93
C ASN A 35 0.94 7.06 -14.46
N ASP A 36 1.95 6.74 -13.65
CA ASP A 36 1.88 7.00 -12.20
C ASP A 36 1.86 8.50 -11.87
N ALA A 37 2.58 9.35 -12.62
CA ALA A 37 2.52 10.80 -12.41
C ALA A 37 1.14 11.37 -12.80
N GLU A 38 0.57 10.91 -13.92
CA GLU A 38 -0.78 11.30 -14.32
C GLU A 38 -1.84 10.85 -13.30
N LEU A 39 -1.72 9.62 -12.79
CA LEU A 39 -2.62 9.10 -11.76
C LEU A 39 -2.45 9.87 -10.45
N LEU A 40 -1.24 10.28 -10.10
CA LEU A 40 -1.00 11.12 -8.92
C LEU A 40 -1.71 12.47 -9.04
N ASP A 41 -1.62 13.12 -10.20
CA ASP A 41 -2.29 14.39 -10.44
C ASP A 41 -3.81 14.24 -10.35
N VAL A 42 -4.37 13.19 -10.97
CA VAL A 42 -5.80 12.87 -10.85
C VAL A 42 -6.18 12.62 -9.39
N PHE A 43 -5.40 11.83 -8.68
CA PHE A 43 -5.63 11.49 -7.28
C PHE A 43 -5.68 12.77 -6.42
N ILE A 44 -4.65 13.61 -6.50
CA ILE A 44 -4.55 14.87 -5.73
C ILE A 44 -5.71 15.80 -6.05
N ASN A 45 -6.05 15.99 -7.32
CA ASN A 45 -7.15 16.87 -7.73
C ASN A 45 -8.53 16.35 -7.29
N THR A 46 -8.65 15.04 -7.02
CA THR A 46 -9.89 14.42 -6.57
C THR A 46 -10.03 14.40 -5.05
N LEU A 47 -8.93 14.50 -4.29
CA LEU A 47 -8.93 14.43 -2.82
C LEU A 47 -10.00 15.29 -2.13
N PRO A 48 -10.30 16.54 -2.53
CA PRO A 48 -11.35 17.34 -1.88
C PRO A 48 -12.75 16.71 -1.90
N TYR A 49 -12.99 15.75 -2.79
CA TYR A 49 -14.28 15.10 -3.03
C TYR A 49 -14.34 13.66 -2.52
N LEU A 50 -13.24 13.13 -1.99
CA LEU A 50 -13.16 11.75 -1.48
C LEU A 50 -13.29 11.75 0.04
N GLU A 51 -13.91 10.70 0.59
CA GLU A 51 -13.90 10.46 2.03
C GLU A 51 -12.44 10.32 2.52
N GLY A 52 -12.08 11.04 3.59
CA GLY A 52 -10.70 11.09 4.10
C GLY A 52 -9.72 11.92 3.24
N GLY A 53 -10.08 12.27 2.01
CA GLY A 53 -9.21 12.98 1.07
C GLY A 53 -8.80 14.39 1.50
N PRO A 54 -9.69 15.25 2.07
CA PRO A 54 -9.30 16.56 2.58
C PRO A 54 -8.21 16.51 3.67
N ALA A 55 -8.22 15.48 4.52
CA ALA A 55 -7.21 15.29 5.56
C ALA A 55 -5.84 14.92 4.97
N ILE A 56 -5.82 14.10 3.90
CA ILE A 56 -4.60 13.83 3.12
C ILE A 56 -4.12 15.12 2.46
N ALA A 57 -5.01 15.84 1.77
CA ALA A 57 -4.67 17.07 1.05
C ALA A 57 -4.04 18.13 1.96
N ALA A 58 -4.54 18.28 3.19
CA ALA A 58 -4.01 19.21 4.19
C ALA A 58 -2.58 18.87 4.65
N ARG A 59 -2.12 17.62 4.45
CA ARG A 59 -0.80 17.12 4.85
C ARG A 59 0.12 16.81 3.68
N LEU A 60 -0.29 17.16 2.46
CA LEU A 60 0.54 16.98 1.27
C LEU A 60 1.64 18.04 1.22
N ASP A 61 2.88 17.58 1.29
CA ASP A 61 4.08 18.32 0.92
C ASP A 61 4.83 17.57 -0.20
N ASP A 62 5.97 18.11 -0.63
CA ASP A 62 6.75 17.51 -1.71
C ASP A 62 7.32 16.13 -1.32
N THR A 63 7.60 15.90 -0.04
CA THR A 63 8.03 14.61 0.48
C THR A 63 6.91 13.57 0.36
N ARG A 64 5.70 13.91 0.80
CA ARG A 64 4.53 13.03 0.72
C ARG A 64 4.11 12.77 -0.72
N LYS A 65 4.23 13.75 -1.61
CA LYS A 65 4.01 13.55 -3.05
C LYS A 65 5.02 12.57 -3.64
N ALA A 66 6.30 12.70 -3.31
CA ALA A 66 7.32 11.77 -3.76
C ALA A 66 7.08 10.35 -3.22
N GLN A 67 6.67 10.21 -1.95
CA GLN A 67 6.30 8.93 -1.35
C GLN A 67 5.07 8.30 -2.03
N LEU A 68 4.03 9.09 -2.29
CA LEU A 68 2.85 8.64 -3.03
C LEU A 68 3.23 8.15 -4.43
N LEU A 69 4.02 8.94 -5.16
CA LEU A 69 4.49 8.57 -6.50
C LEU A 69 5.24 7.23 -6.47
N ALA A 70 6.14 7.04 -5.50
CA ALA A 70 6.88 5.80 -5.33
C ALA A 70 5.98 4.61 -4.94
N ALA A 71 4.89 4.85 -4.21
CA ALA A 71 3.93 3.82 -3.77
C ALA A 71 2.90 3.45 -4.86
N LEU A 72 2.62 4.35 -5.81
CA LEU A 72 1.55 4.18 -6.79
C LEU A 72 1.59 2.87 -7.59
N PRO A 73 2.75 2.36 -8.06
CA PRO A 73 2.82 1.08 -8.75
C PRO A 73 2.20 -0.06 -7.94
N GLY A 74 2.45 -0.12 -6.64
CA GLY A 74 1.89 -1.15 -5.76
C GLY A 74 0.45 -0.87 -5.33
N LEU A 75 0.09 0.41 -5.17
CA LEU A 75 -1.25 0.81 -4.77
C LEU A 75 -2.29 0.60 -5.87
N LYS A 76 -1.99 0.99 -7.11
CA LYS A 76 -2.94 0.89 -8.24
C LYS A 76 -3.22 -0.56 -8.67
N GLU A 77 -2.31 -1.49 -8.38
CA GLU A 77 -2.55 -2.93 -8.60
C GLU A 77 -3.66 -3.49 -7.71
N ARG A 78 -3.94 -2.83 -6.58
CA ARG A 78 -4.93 -3.29 -5.59
C ARG A 78 -6.21 -2.47 -5.58
N ALA A 79 -6.14 -1.22 -6.01
CA ALA A 79 -7.28 -0.32 -6.08
C ALA A 79 -8.04 -0.46 -7.42
N LYS A 80 -9.36 -0.46 -7.34
CA LYS A 80 -10.29 -0.34 -8.46
C LYS A 80 -10.92 1.05 -8.54
N THR A 81 -10.80 1.85 -7.48
CA THR A 81 -11.37 3.20 -7.38
C THR A 81 -10.38 4.15 -6.70
N LEU A 82 -10.58 5.46 -6.87
CA LEU A 82 -9.77 6.47 -6.15
C LEU A 82 -10.06 6.47 -4.64
N VAL A 83 -11.25 6.02 -4.22
CA VAL A 83 -11.59 5.83 -2.80
C VAL A 83 -10.73 4.72 -2.20
N GLU A 84 -10.66 3.56 -2.86
CA GLU A 84 -9.76 2.47 -2.44
C GLU A 84 -8.28 2.89 -2.47
N LEU A 85 -7.92 3.81 -3.38
CA LEU A 85 -6.56 4.36 -3.44
C LEU A 85 -6.25 5.26 -2.24
N VAL A 86 -7.21 6.07 -1.78
CA VAL A 86 -7.11 6.85 -0.53
C VAL A 86 -6.87 5.90 0.65
N ASP A 87 -7.69 4.87 0.79
CA ASP A 87 -7.56 3.89 1.87
C ASP A 87 -6.21 3.16 1.84
N GLY A 88 -5.78 2.76 0.64
CA GLY A 88 -4.50 2.09 0.42
C GLY A 88 -3.29 2.97 0.74
N ALA A 89 -3.40 4.29 0.53
CA ALA A 89 -2.34 5.25 0.80
C ALA A 89 -2.34 5.79 2.25
N ALA A 90 -3.40 5.56 3.01
CA ALA A 90 -3.60 6.13 4.34
C ALA A 90 -2.45 5.84 5.32
N PHE A 91 -1.76 4.69 5.18
CA PHE A 91 -0.63 4.34 6.03
C PHE A 91 0.54 5.35 5.95
N LEU A 92 0.69 6.08 4.84
CA LEU A 92 1.69 7.12 4.71
C LEU A 92 1.40 8.28 5.65
N PHE A 93 0.13 8.63 5.82
CA PHE A 93 -0.32 9.78 6.60
C PHE A 93 -0.68 9.43 8.05
N ALA A 94 -0.64 8.15 8.42
CA ALA A 94 -0.92 7.70 9.77
C ALA A 94 0.14 8.19 10.77
N GLU A 95 -0.33 8.61 11.95
CA GLU A 95 0.53 9.04 13.06
C GLU A 95 0.75 7.89 14.03
N ARG A 96 1.96 7.82 14.58
CA ARG A 96 2.32 6.83 15.60
C ARG A 96 1.82 7.26 16.99
N PRO A 97 1.38 6.34 17.85
CA PRO A 97 1.25 4.90 17.60
C PRO A 97 0.12 4.61 16.61
N LEU A 98 0.34 3.67 15.70
CA LEU A 98 -0.61 3.39 14.63
C LEU A 98 -1.91 2.76 15.16
N PRO A 99 -3.08 3.16 14.65
CA PRO A 99 -4.29 2.39 14.86
C PRO A 99 -4.15 1.02 14.16
N ILE A 100 -4.30 -0.05 14.93
CA ILE A 100 -4.21 -1.43 14.45
C ILE A 100 -5.62 -1.99 14.27
N ASP A 101 -5.96 -2.43 13.05
CA ASP A 101 -7.24 -3.10 12.80
C ASP A 101 -7.28 -4.51 13.39
N GLU A 102 -8.48 -5.07 13.57
CA GLU A 102 -8.67 -6.39 14.19
C GLU A 102 -7.89 -7.51 13.48
N LYS A 103 -7.84 -7.47 12.14
CA LYS A 103 -7.12 -8.47 11.34
C LYS A 103 -5.60 -8.32 11.47
N ALA A 104 -5.10 -7.10 11.59
CA ALA A 104 -3.70 -6.80 11.83
C ALA A 104 -3.29 -7.19 13.24
N ALA A 105 -4.14 -6.92 14.25
CA ALA A 105 -3.90 -7.31 15.63
C ALA A 105 -3.76 -8.83 15.77
N ALA A 106 -4.56 -9.61 15.05
CA ALA A 106 -4.42 -11.06 14.99
C ALA A 106 -3.08 -11.54 14.43
N LEU A 107 -2.40 -10.73 13.60
CA LEU A 107 -1.07 -11.02 13.06
C LEU A 107 0.06 -10.58 14.00
N LEU A 108 -0.24 -9.86 15.08
CA LEU A 108 0.73 -9.32 16.05
C LEU A 108 0.74 -10.10 17.38
N GLY A 109 -0.07 -11.15 17.50
CA GLY A 109 -0.15 -12.02 18.68
C GLY A 109 0.87 -13.18 18.69
N GLY A 110 0.98 -13.85 19.84
CA GLY A 110 1.80 -15.06 19.99
C GLY A 110 3.29 -14.82 19.71
N GLU A 111 3.87 -15.64 18.83
CA GLU A 111 5.29 -15.56 18.45
C GLU A 111 5.63 -14.35 17.56
N ALA A 112 4.63 -13.60 17.08
CA ALA A 112 4.85 -12.48 16.18
C ALA A 112 5.77 -11.40 16.76
N ARG A 113 5.71 -11.14 18.08
CA ARG A 113 6.59 -10.16 18.75
C ARG A 113 8.06 -10.56 18.70
N GLU A 114 8.36 -11.84 18.92
CA GLU A 114 9.73 -12.38 18.81
C GLU A 114 10.23 -12.31 17.36
N ILE A 115 9.37 -12.67 16.40
CA ILE A 115 9.66 -12.56 14.98
C ILE A 115 9.95 -11.11 14.58
N LEU A 116 9.14 -10.16 15.06
CA LEU A 116 9.32 -8.75 14.80
C LEU A 116 10.58 -8.19 15.46
N ARG A 117 10.96 -8.67 16.65
CA ARG A 117 12.20 -8.25 17.30
C ARG A 117 13.43 -8.65 16.49
N GLY A 118 13.44 -9.88 15.95
CA GLY A 118 14.49 -10.35 15.04
C GLY A 118 14.50 -9.61 13.70
N ALA A 119 13.32 -9.39 13.12
CA ALA A 119 13.17 -8.60 11.89
C ALA A 119 13.65 -7.15 12.09
N HIS A 120 13.31 -6.52 13.21
CA HIS A 120 13.76 -5.18 13.57
C HIS A 120 15.28 -5.10 13.68
N ALA A 121 15.92 -6.07 14.35
CA ALA A 121 17.37 -6.15 14.44
C ALA A 121 18.03 -6.33 13.06
N ALA A 122 17.48 -7.19 12.20
CA ALA A 122 17.98 -7.41 10.85
C ALA A 122 17.86 -6.16 9.97
N LEU A 123 16.73 -5.46 10.03
CA LEU A 123 16.53 -4.19 9.32
C LEU A 123 17.47 -3.09 9.85
N LYS A 124 17.63 -2.99 11.17
CA LYS A 124 18.52 -2.02 11.81
C LYS A 124 20.00 -2.23 11.43
N ALA A 125 20.39 -3.47 11.12
CA ALA A 125 21.75 -3.81 10.71
C ALA A 125 22.10 -3.43 9.26
N ILE A 126 21.12 -2.99 8.44
CA ILE A 126 21.39 -2.52 7.07
C ILE A 126 22.30 -1.29 7.15
N SER A 127 23.48 -1.34 6.55
CA SER A 127 24.46 -0.24 6.54
C SER A 127 24.54 0.51 5.20
N GLY A 128 23.89 -0.01 4.15
CA GLY A 128 23.82 0.60 2.82
C GLY A 128 22.48 1.26 2.52
N ASP A 129 22.15 1.35 1.23
CA ASP A 129 20.93 2.00 0.75
C ASP A 129 19.66 1.35 1.33
N TRP A 130 18.71 2.19 1.72
CA TRP A 130 17.40 1.75 2.21
C TRP A 130 16.43 1.60 1.04
N THR A 131 16.31 0.37 0.53
CA THR A 131 15.48 0.04 -0.64
C THR A 131 14.66 -1.21 -0.36
N ALA A 132 13.65 -1.47 -1.20
CA ALA A 132 12.86 -2.69 -1.09
C ALA A 132 13.75 -3.95 -1.21
N ALA A 133 14.73 -3.94 -2.12
CA ALA A 133 15.64 -5.05 -2.34
C ALA A 133 16.55 -5.32 -1.15
N THR A 134 17.13 -4.28 -0.53
CA THR A 134 18.01 -4.44 0.64
C THR A 134 17.22 -4.86 1.88
N ALA A 135 16.01 -4.32 2.07
CA ALA A 135 15.10 -4.73 3.13
C ALA A 135 14.64 -6.19 2.97
N GLU A 136 14.27 -6.59 1.75
CA GLU A 136 13.89 -7.98 1.45
C GLU A 136 15.05 -8.94 1.73
N ALA A 137 16.26 -8.61 1.28
CA ALA A 137 17.44 -9.45 1.50
C ALA A 137 17.70 -9.67 2.99
N ALA A 138 17.66 -8.60 3.80
CA ALA A 138 17.87 -8.68 5.25
C ALA A 138 16.82 -9.56 5.93
N ILE A 139 15.54 -9.35 5.62
CA ILE A 139 14.44 -10.13 6.19
C ILE A 139 14.48 -11.59 5.73
N ARG A 140 14.85 -11.85 4.48
CA ARG A 140 15.01 -13.20 3.95
C ARG A 140 16.13 -13.97 4.63
N GLN A 141 17.27 -13.31 4.87
CA GLN A 141 18.40 -13.91 5.61
C GLN A 141 17.99 -14.23 7.06
N TYR A 142 17.33 -13.29 7.74
CA TYR A 142 16.80 -13.51 9.09
C TYR A 142 15.81 -14.69 9.12
N ALA A 143 14.85 -14.70 8.20
CA ALA A 143 13.86 -15.78 8.12
C ALA A 143 14.53 -17.14 7.92
N LEU A 144 15.51 -17.23 7.02
CA LEU A 144 16.26 -18.46 6.76
C LEU A 144 17.03 -18.93 8.01
N ALA A 145 17.71 -18.03 8.71
CA ALA A 145 18.49 -18.35 9.91
C ALA A 145 17.60 -18.85 11.07
N GLY A 146 16.38 -18.32 11.19
CA GLY A 146 15.39 -18.74 12.20
C GLY A 146 14.52 -19.93 11.78
N GLY A 147 14.69 -20.47 10.58
CA GLY A 147 13.83 -21.54 10.05
C GLY A 147 12.39 -21.10 9.73
N HIS A 148 12.16 -19.79 9.60
CA HIS A 148 10.86 -19.23 9.26
C HIS A 148 10.66 -19.13 7.75
N LYS A 149 9.41 -19.32 7.29
CA LYS A 149 9.02 -18.94 5.93
C LYS A 149 8.98 -17.41 5.83
N LEU A 150 9.39 -16.85 4.69
CA LEU A 150 9.37 -15.39 4.47
C LEU A 150 8.00 -14.77 4.75
N GLY A 151 6.92 -15.44 4.33
CA GLY A 151 5.55 -14.97 4.57
C GLY A 151 5.19 -14.85 6.06
N ALA A 152 5.74 -15.72 6.91
CA ALA A 152 5.50 -15.69 8.35
C ALA A 152 6.17 -14.49 9.04
N VAL A 153 7.23 -13.93 8.44
CA VAL A 153 7.86 -12.68 8.90
C VAL A 153 7.21 -11.45 8.22
N ALA A 154 6.90 -11.56 6.93
CA ALA A 154 6.34 -10.46 6.15
C ALA A 154 4.93 -10.03 6.58
N GLN A 155 4.09 -10.96 7.05
CA GLN A 155 2.73 -10.66 7.53
C GLN A 155 2.71 -9.81 8.81
N PRO A 156 3.38 -10.18 9.92
CA PRO A 156 3.45 -9.33 11.11
C PRO A 156 4.17 -8.01 10.81
N LEU A 157 5.21 -8.03 9.96
CA LEU A 157 5.92 -6.81 9.56
C LEU A 157 4.98 -5.83 8.85
N ARG A 158 4.11 -6.33 7.96
CA ARG A 158 3.07 -5.51 7.31
C ARG A 158 2.11 -4.90 8.33
N ALA A 159 1.62 -5.72 9.26
CA ALA A 159 0.71 -5.26 10.29
C ALA A 159 1.36 -4.15 11.14
N ALA A 160 2.62 -4.32 11.55
CA ALA A 160 3.37 -3.33 12.30
C ALA A 160 3.58 -2.01 11.52
N LEU A 161 3.88 -2.10 10.23
CA LEU A 161 4.17 -0.92 9.40
C LEU A 161 2.93 -0.15 8.95
N THR A 162 1.76 -0.79 8.86
CA THR A 162 0.58 -0.20 8.22
C THR A 162 -0.66 -0.17 9.10
N GLY A 163 -0.67 -0.92 10.21
CA GLY A 163 -1.87 -1.15 11.01
C GLY A 163 -2.93 -2.01 10.31
N LYS A 164 -2.61 -2.59 9.14
CA LYS A 164 -3.52 -3.35 8.28
C LYS A 164 -2.96 -4.74 7.96
N SER A 165 -3.87 -5.70 7.76
CA SER A 165 -3.51 -7.05 7.30
C SER A 165 -3.11 -7.11 5.82
N THR A 166 -3.43 -6.07 5.04
CA THR A 166 -3.10 -5.95 3.61
C THR A 166 -2.53 -4.57 3.30
N SER A 167 -1.55 -4.54 2.40
CA SER A 167 -0.82 -3.35 1.92
C SER A 167 -0.15 -3.69 0.59
N PRO A 168 0.37 -2.74 -0.20
CA PRO A 168 1.38 -3.03 -1.22
C PRO A 168 2.53 -3.93 -0.70
N GLY A 169 3.43 -4.38 -1.58
CA GLY A 169 4.58 -5.19 -1.17
C GLY A 169 5.23 -4.64 0.10
N VAL A 170 5.39 -5.47 1.14
CA VAL A 170 5.81 -4.96 2.46
C VAL A 170 7.20 -4.31 2.42
N PHE A 171 8.05 -4.77 1.49
CA PHE A 171 9.35 -4.18 1.26
C PHE A 171 9.28 -2.85 0.50
N ASP A 172 8.29 -2.68 -0.39
CA ASP A 172 8.00 -1.38 -1.00
C ASP A 172 7.49 -0.41 0.07
N VAL A 173 6.63 -0.87 0.99
CA VAL A 173 6.17 -0.08 2.13
C VAL A 173 7.35 0.39 2.99
N LEU A 174 8.30 -0.49 3.32
CA LEU A 174 9.53 -0.11 4.04
C LEU A 174 10.31 0.96 3.28
N ALA A 175 10.49 0.77 1.97
CA ALA A 175 11.25 1.70 1.14
C ALA A 175 10.58 3.08 1.09
N VAL A 176 9.26 3.13 0.90
CA VAL A 176 8.49 4.38 0.82
C VAL A 176 8.45 5.10 2.16
N LEU A 177 8.22 4.39 3.28
CA LEU A 177 8.22 5.01 4.61
C LEU A 177 9.60 5.55 4.99
N GLY A 178 10.66 4.92 4.49
CA GLY A 178 12.03 5.20 4.88
C GLY A 178 12.42 4.51 6.19
N ARG A 179 13.72 4.55 6.49
CA ARG A 179 14.34 3.78 7.57
C ARG A 179 13.78 4.11 8.95
N GLU A 180 13.85 5.38 9.35
CA GLU A 180 13.53 5.80 10.71
C GLU A 180 12.07 5.48 11.06
N GLU A 181 11.12 5.87 10.20
CA GLU A 181 9.70 5.61 10.41
C GLU A 181 9.39 4.10 10.41
N SER A 182 10.03 3.33 9.50
CA SER A 182 9.86 1.88 9.46
C SER A 182 10.32 1.19 10.73
N LEU A 183 11.54 1.49 11.19
CA LEU A 183 12.10 0.89 12.40
C LEU A 183 11.26 1.26 13.63
N ALA A 184 10.84 2.51 13.72
CA ALA A 184 10.09 3.00 14.86
C ALA A 184 8.66 2.44 14.92
N ARG A 185 7.98 2.23 13.78
CA ARG A 185 6.70 1.51 13.73
C ARG A 185 6.83 0.06 14.18
N VAL A 186 7.91 -0.61 13.80
CA VAL A 186 8.17 -1.98 14.26
C VAL A 186 8.49 -2.01 15.76
N ALA A 187 9.25 -1.03 16.26
CA ALA A 187 9.55 -0.87 17.69
C ALA A 187 8.28 -0.78 18.54
N ASP A 188 7.28 0.00 18.10
CA ASP A 188 5.99 0.15 18.80
C ASP A 188 5.22 -1.18 19.01
N GLN A 189 5.58 -2.25 18.29
CA GLN A 189 4.92 -3.56 18.37
C GLN A 189 5.73 -4.63 19.13
N ILE A 190 6.98 -4.33 19.49
CA ILE A 190 7.88 -5.29 20.15
C ILE A 190 8.26 -4.89 21.58
N ASP A 191 8.01 -3.63 21.94
CA ASP A 191 8.04 -3.11 23.31
C ASP A 191 6.74 -3.46 24.05
#